data_AF-A0A9R0TMG1-F1
#
_entry.id   AF-A0A9R0TMG1-F1
#
_cell.length_a   1.000
_cell.length_b   1.000
_cell.length_c   1.000
_cell.angle_alpha   90.00
_cell.angle_beta   90.00
_cell.angle_gamma   90.00
#
_symmetry.space_group_name_H-M   'P 1'
#
loop_
_entity.id
_entity.type
_entity.pdbx_description
1 polymer ?
#
loop_
_entity_poly.entity_id
_entity_poly.type
_entity_poly.pdbx_seq_one_letter_code
_entity_poly.pdbx_strand_id
1 'polypeptide(L)'
;MHSTNLLLEEPIRMVSILEPSKPNFFPAMTKIVGTLGPKSRSVEAISACLKAGMSVARFDFSWGDAAYHQETLENLKLAIKATKKLCAVMLDTVGPELQVVNKSEVTISLEENESVVLTPHQGQEASSKLLPINFAGLAKAVKPGATIFVGQYLFTGSETTSVWLEVSEVQGDDVVCVIKNSATLAGSLFTLHCSQIHIDMPTLSDEDKDVMKKWGAPNKIDFLSLSYTRHAEDVRQAREFLSKLGDLSQTLIFAKIENVEGLNHFDEILEEADGIILSRGNLGIDLPPEKVFLFQKSALHKCNMAGKPAVVTRVVDSMTDNLRPTRAEATDVANAVLDGSDAILLGAETLRGLYPVETISTVGRICAEAEKVFNQDLYFKRTVKYVGEPMTHLESIASSAVRAAIKVKASVIICFTSPLSFLV
;
A
#
# COMPACT_ATOMS: atom_id res chain seq x y z
N MET A 1 5.93 -19.10 -35.00
CA MET A 1 5.11 -19.32 -33.78
C MET A 1 4.98 -17.98 -33.09
N HIS A 2 3.82 -17.33 -33.18
CA HIS A 2 3.57 -16.10 -32.44
C HIS A 2 3.40 -16.44 -30.96
N SER A 3 4.45 -16.23 -30.16
CA SER A 3 4.31 -16.17 -28.72
C SER A 3 3.60 -14.86 -28.38
N THR A 4 2.28 -14.88 -28.27
CA THR A 4 1.52 -13.78 -27.67
C THR A 4 1.91 -13.71 -26.20
N ASN A 5 2.81 -12.78 -25.87
CA ASN A 5 3.28 -12.56 -24.51
C ASN A 5 2.20 -11.91 -23.62
N LEU A 6 1.20 -11.29 -24.24
CA LEU A 6 0.07 -10.63 -23.59
C LEU A 6 -0.88 -11.67 -22.96
N LEU A 7 -1.20 -11.50 -21.68
CA LEU A 7 -2.23 -12.25 -20.95
C LEU A 7 -3.65 -11.80 -21.34
N LEU A 8 -3.87 -11.40 -22.60
CA LEU A 8 -5.17 -10.94 -23.07
C LEU A 8 -5.85 -12.02 -23.91
N GLU A 9 -7.15 -12.23 -23.71
CA GLU A 9 -7.98 -13.05 -24.59
C GLU A 9 -8.29 -12.26 -25.90
N GLU A 10 -8.20 -12.90 -27.08
CA GLU A 10 -8.44 -12.28 -28.41
C GLU A 10 -9.93 -11.99 -28.69
N PRO A 11 -10.23 -11.02 -29.59
CA PRO A 11 -10.57 -9.65 -29.26
C PRO A 11 -12.01 -9.46 -28.77
N ILE A 12 -12.19 -8.56 -27.79
CA ILE A 12 -13.48 -7.95 -27.48
C ILE A 12 -14.05 -7.29 -28.74
N ARG A 13 -15.33 -7.52 -29.04
CA ARG A 13 -16.01 -6.78 -30.10
C ARG A 13 -16.06 -5.30 -29.72
N MET A 14 -15.54 -4.40 -30.55
CA MET A 14 -15.49 -2.96 -30.23
C MET A 14 -16.84 -2.38 -29.77
N VAL A 15 -17.96 -2.87 -30.33
CA VAL A 15 -19.30 -2.45 -29.96
C VAL A 15 -19.68 -2.84 -28.52
N SER A 16 -19.18 -3.96 -27.99
CA SER A 16 -19.49 -4.38 -26.61
C SER A 16 -18.81 -3.52 -25.55
N ILE A 17 -17.83 -2.68 -25.91
CA ILE A 17 -17.24 -1.68 -25.00
C ILE A 17 -18.27 -0.59 -24.63
N LEU A 18 -19.28 -0.38 -25.48
CA LEU A 18 -20.35 0.59 -25.23
C LEU A 18 -21.42 0.05 -24.25
N GLU A 19 -21.43 -1.25 -23.97
CA GLU A 19 -22.39 -1.83 -23.03
C GLU A 19 -22.01 -1.43 -21.59
N PRO A 20 -22.93 -0.89 -20.79
CA PRO A 20 -22.67 -0.62 -19.39
C PRO A 20 -22.28 -1.91 -18.67
N SER A 21 -21.31 -1.81 -17.76
CA SER A 21 -20.95 -2.91 -16.87
C SER A 21 -22.19 -3.41 -16.12
N LYS A 22 -22.59 -4.65 -16.39
CA LYS A 22 -23.74 -5.28 -15.71
C LYS A 22 -23.31 -5.69 -14.30
N PRO A 23 -24.17 -5.54 -13.29
CA PRO A 23 -23.91 -6.07 -11.97
C PRO A 23 -23.74 -7.60 -12.08
N ASN A 24 -22.57 -8.11 -11.74
CA ASN A 24 -22.31 -9.54 -11.68
C ASN A 24 -22.75 -10.12 -10.34
N PHE A 25 -23.20 -11.37 -10.37
CA PHE A 25 -23.54 -12.10 -9.15
C PHE A 25 -22.31 -12.26 -8.23
N PHE A 26 -21.14 -12.48 -8.83
CA PHE A 26 -19.86 -12.49 -8.13
C PHE A 26 -19.19 -11.11 -8.22
N PRO A 27 -18.68 -10.56 -7.10
CA PRO A 27 -17.85 -9.36 -7.16
C PRO A 27 -16.55 -9.64 -7.93
N ALA A 28 -15.80 -8.58 -8.26
CA ALA A 28 -14.45 -8.70 -8.78
C ALA A 28 -13.60 -9.64 -7.89
N MET A 29 -12.73 -10.42 -8.51
CA MET A 29 -11.83 -11.33 -7.80
C MET A 29 -10.76 -10.55 -7.04
N THR A 30 -10.22 -9.50 -7.68
CA THR A 30 -9.28 -8.54 -7.10
C THR A 30 -9.90 -7.87 -5.89
N LYS A 31 -9.21 -7.91 -4.75
CA LYS A 31 -9.70 -7.33 -3.49
C LYS A 31 -9.44 -5.84 -3.42
N ILE A 32 -10.22 -5.14 -2.60
CA ILE A 32 -10.03 -3.72 -2.31
C ILE A 32 -9.75 -3.56 -0.82
N VAL A 33 -8.59 -2.98 -0.52
CA VAL A 33 -8.21 -2.51 0.81
C VAL A 33 -8.58 -1.04 0.90
N GLY A 34 -9.45 -0.67 1.83
CA GLY A 34 -9.83 0.72 2.09
C GLY A 34 -9.24 1.22 3.39
N THR A 35 -8.51 2.33 3.35
CA THR A 35 -8.06 3.03 4.56
C THR A 35 -9.24 3.79 5.18
N LEU A 36 -9.60 3.47 6.43
CA LEU A 36 -10.70 4.13 7.14
C LEU A 36 -10.22 5.40 7.83
N GLY A 37 -10.96 6.49 7.66
CA GLY A 37 -10.60 7.81 8.16
C GLY A 37 -11.79 8.75 8.33
N PRO A 38 -11.55 10.06 8.49
CA PRO A 38 -12.58 11.05 8.83
C PRO A 38 -13.80 11.04 7.90
N LYS A 39 -13.62 10.70 6.62
CA LYS A 39 -14.69 10.67 5.62
C LYS A 39 -15.35 9.30 5.45
N SER A 40 -14.82 8.25 6.09
CA SER A 40 -15.22 6.86 5.86
C SER A 40 -15.45 6.03 7.12
N ARG A 41 -15.45 6.63 8.32
CA ARG A 41 -15.54 5.92 9.61
C ARG A 41 -16.93 5.79 10.24
N SER A 42 -17.98 6.41 9.68
CA SER A 42 -19.35 6.24 10.20
C SER A 42 -19.89 4.86 9.86
N VAL A 43 -20.83 4.32 10.65
CA VAL A 43 -21.43 3.01 10.38
C VAL A 43 -22.10 2.98 8.99
N GLU A 44 -22.73 4.08 8.59
CA GLU A 44 -23.38 4.24 7.28
C GLU A 44 -22.35 4.24 6.15
N ALA A 45 -21.28 5.03 6.29
CA ALA A 45 -20.21 5.11 5.30
C ALA A 45 -19.50 3.76 5.14
N ILE A 46 -19.11 3.11 6.24
CA ILE A 46 -18.49 1.79 6.21
C ILE A 46 -19.44 0.77 5.58
N SER A 47 -20.73 0.77 5.95
CA SER A 47 -21.73 -0.12 5.37
C SER A 47 -21.86 0.07 3.85
N ALA A 48 -21.74 1.30 3.37
CA ALA A 48 -21.73 1.60 1.94
C ALA A 48 -20.43 1.12 1.27
N CYS A 49 -19.26 1.34 1.88
CA CYS A 49 -17.97 0.82 1.41
C CYS A 49 -17.95 -0.72 1.30
N LEU A 50 -18.49 -1.43 2.30
CA LEU A 50 -18.61 -2.89 2.29
C LEU A 50 -19.53 -3.39 1.16
N LYS A 51 -20.64 -2.68 0.90
CA LYS A 51 -21.53 -3.01 -0.22
C LYS A 51 -20.89 -2.70 -1.57
N ALA A 52 -20.03 -1.68 -1.64
CA ALA A 52 -19.31 -1.29 -2.85
C ALA A 52 -18.17 -2.25 -3.21
N GLY A 53 -17.67 -3.05 -2.25
CA GLY A 53 -16.68 -4.11 -2.50
C GLY A 53 -15.43 -4.09 -1.61
N MET A 54 -15.38 -3.20 -0.60
CA MET A 54 -14.27 -3.19 0.36
C MET A 54 -14.18 -4.55 1.08
N SER A 55 -12.99 -5.14 1.08
CA SER A 55 -12.71 -6.47 1.62
C SER A 55 -11.79 -6.45 2.84
N VAL A 56 -10.97 -5.40 2.96
CA VAL A 56 -10.06 -5.18 4.09
C VAL A 56 -10.16 -3.72 4.52
N ALA A 57 -10.29 -3.48 5.82
CA ALA A 57 -10.23 -2.17 6.43
C ALA A 57 -8.81 -1.94 6.98
N ARG A 58 -8.10 -0.96 6.41
CA ARG A 58 -6.77 -0.53 6.87
C ARG A 58 -6.92 0.58 7.91
N PHE A 59 -6.27 0.39 9.05
CA PHE A 59 -6.16 1.35 10.16
C PHE A 59 -4.73 1.89 10.17
N ASP A 60 -4.60 3.15 9.76
CA ASP A 60 -3.31 3.81 9.57
C ASP A 60 -2.91 4.55 10.85
N PHE A 61 -1.95 4.01 11.61
CA PHE A 61 -1.51 4.60 12.87
C PHE A 61 -0.52 5.76 12.71
N SER A 62 -0.17 6.13 11.47
CA SER A 62 0.56 7.38 11.18
C SER A 62 -0.31 8.61 11.50
N TRP A 63 -1.62 8.41 11.64
CA TRP A 63 -2.57 9.46 11.96
C TRP A 63 -3.68 8.98 12.92
N GLY A 64 -4.06 9.84 13.87
CA GLY A 64 -5.09 9.52 14.87
C GLY A 64 -4.58 8.64 16.01
N ASP A 65 -5.24 8.72 17.16
CA ASP A 65 -4.85 7.97 18.35
C ASP A 65 -5.57 6.61 18.46
N ALA A 66 -5.20 5.80 19.46
CA ALA A 66 -5.82 4.49 19.67
C ALA A 66 -7.33 4.57 19.95
N ALA A 67 -7.83 5.66 20.54
CA ALA A 67 -9.26 5.84 20.80
C ALA A 67 -10.04 6.09 19.50
N TYR A 68 -9.49 6.92 18.62
CA TYR A 68 -9.99 7.15 17.26
C TYR A 68 -10.14 5.84 16.50
N HIS A 69 -9.09 5.01 16.51
CA HIS A 69 -9.06 3.74 15.79
C HIS A 69 -9.99 2.70 16.43
N GLN A 70 -10.11 2.67 17.77
CA GLN A 70 -11.04 1.78 18.45
C GLN A 70 -12.50 2.10 18.10
N GLU A 71 -12.91 3.36 18.12
CA GLU A 71 -14.27 3.75 17.75
C GLU A 71 -14.58 3.36 16.30
N THR A 72 -13.62 3.57 15.39
CA THR A 72 -13.73 3.18 13.98
C THR A 72 -13.90 1.67 13.82
N LEU A 73 -13.19 0.87 14.61
CA LEU A 73 -13.33 -0.59 14.61
C LEU A 73 -14.69 -1.06 15.14
N GLU A 74 -15.23 -0.43 16.19
CA GLU A 74 -16.58 -0.73 16.68
C GLU A 74 -17.64 -0.41 15.61
N ASN A 75 -17.48 0.71 14.90
CA ASN A 75 -18.35 1.04 13.77
C ASN A 75 -18.25 0.01 12.63
N LEU A 76 -17.04 -0.49 12.35
CA LEU A 76 -16.82 -1.57 11.38
C LEU A 76 -17.54 -2.85 11.79
N LYS A 77 -17.45 -3.27 13.07
CA LYS A 77 -18.17 -4.44 13.59
C LYS A 77 -19.68 -4.32 13.41
N LEU A 78 -20.25 -3.13 13.68
CA LEU A 78 -21.67 -2.84 13.45
C LEU A 78 -22.04 -2.93 11.96
N ALA A 79 -21.22 -2.34 11.09
CA ALA A 79 -21.43 -2.37 9.64
C ALA A 79 -21.33 -3.79 9.06
N ILE A 80 -20.37 -4.60 9.50
CA ILE A 80 -20.24 -6.03 9.13
C ILE A 80 -21.52 -6.78 9.51
N LYS A 81 -22.02 -6.59 10.73
CA LYS A 81 -23.26 -7.24 11.20
C LYS A 81 -24.47 -6.81 10.38
N ALA A 82 -24.59 -5.53 10.06
CA ALA A 82 -25.71 -4.99 9.29
C ALA A 82 -25.71 -5.44 7.83
N THR A 83 -24.54 -5.50 7.20
CA THR A 83 -24.38 -5.83 5.78
C THR A 83 -24.21 -7.33 5.52
N LYS A 84 -23.82 -8.10 6.53
CA LYS A 84 -23.40 -9.51 6.42
C LYS A 84 -22.24 -9.71 5.43
N LYS A 85 -21.39 -8.70 5.29
CA LYS A 85 -20.17 -8.74 4.48
C LYS A 85 -18.98 -8.84 5.43
N LEU A 86 -18.14 -9.86 5.23
CA LEU A 86 -16.90 -10.00 5.98
C LEU A 86 -15.90 -8.93 5.53
N CYS A 87 -15.10 -8.45 6.47
CA CYS A 87 -14.04 -7.49 6.22
C CYS A 87 -12.90 -7.78 7.19
N ALA A 88 -11.69 -7.98 6.66
CA ALA A 88 -10.50 -8.18 7.48
C ALA A 88 -9.99 -6.85 8.04
N VAL A 89 -9.28 -6.90 9.15
CA VAL A 89 -8.68 -5.75 9.84
C VAL A 89 -7.17 -5.76 9.62
N MET A 90 -6.66 -4.71 9.00
CA MET A 90 -5.24 -4.49 8.76
C MET A 90 -4.74 -3.33 9.61
N LEU A 91 -3.73 -3.57 10.44
CA LEU A 91 -3.00 -2.55 11.19
C LEU A 91 -1.79 -2.11 10.37
N ASP A 92 -1.72 -0.83 10.00
CA ASP A 92 -0.55 -0.24 9.33
C ASP A 92 0.35 0.44 10.36
N THR A 93 1.60 -0.04 10.42
CA THR A 93 2.63 0.52 11.29
C THR A 93 3.14 1.85 10.76
N VAL A 94 3.63 2.73 11.63
CA VAL A 94 4.29 3.97 11.21
C VAL A 94 5.67 3.64 10.65
N GLY A 95 6.42 2.83 11.39
CA GLY A 95 7.78 2.44 11.03
C GLY A 95 8.77 3.61 11.11
N PRO A 96 9.95 3.49 10.48
CA PRO A 96 11.03 4.48 10.51
C PRO A 96 10.75 5.68 9.58
N GLU A 97 9.57 6.29 9.71
CA GLU A 97 9.17 7.44 8.92
C GLU A 97 9.82 8.73 9.44
N LEU A 98 10.49 9.46 8.55
CA LEU A 98 11.00 10.78 8.87
C LEU A 98 9.88 11.80 8.69
N GLN A 99 9.77 12.73 9.63
CA GLN A 99 8.70 13.73 9.65
C GLN A 99 9.24 15.11 10.00
N VAL A 100 8.62 16.13 9.40
CA VAL A 100 8.78 17.52 9.85
C VAL A 100 7.80 17.77 11.00
N VAL A 101 8.33 18.23 12.12
CA VAL A 101 7.58 18.53 13.33
C VAL A 101 7.03 19.95 13.25
N ASN A 102 5.79 20.11 12.78
CA ASN A 102 5.07 21.38 12.76
C ASN A 102 4.00 21.45 13.86
N LYS A 103 4.39 21.80 15.08
CA LYS A 103 3.47 21.91 16.24
C LYS A 103 2.45 23.05 16.13
N SER A 104 2.74 24.06 15.33
CA SER A 104 1.88 25.23 15.18
C SER A 104 0.70 24.99 14.23
N GLU A 105 0.79 23.96 13.38
CA GLU A 105 -0.08 23.71 12.22
C GLU A 105 -0.22 24.91 11.27
N VAL A 106 0.66 25.91 11.40
CA VAL A 106 0.69 27.07 10.52
C VAL A 106 1.28 26.65 9.18
N THR A 107 0.67 27.16 8.11
CA THR A 107 1.12 26.97 6.74
C THR A 107 2.53 27.53 6.52
N ILE A 108 3.42 26.73 5.95
CA ILE A 108 4.81 27.12 5.66
C ILE A 108 4.97 27.31 4.16
N SER A 109 5.35 28.51 3.72
CA SER A 109 5.66 28.80 2.32
C SER A 109 7.16 28.73 2.10
N LEU A 110 7.58 27.90 1.15
CA LEU A 110 8.97 27.71 0.75
C LEU A 110 9.11 28.23 -0.68
N GLU A 111 10.07 29.12 -0.90
CA GLU A 111 10.32 29.75 -2.20
C GLU A 111 11.53 29.13 -2.89
N GLU A 112 11.41 28.88 -4.19
CA GLU A 112 12.49 28.34 -5.00
C GLU A 112 13.78 29.18 -4.89
N ASN A 113 14.93 28.51 -4.83
CA ASN A 113 16.27 29.07 -4.68
C ASN A 113 16.57 29.72 -3.32
N GLU A 114 15.61 29.79 -2.40
CA GLU A 114 15.89 30.15 -1.02
C GLU A 114 16.53 28.98 -0.24
N SER A 115 17.07 29.29 0.94
CA SER A 115 17.62 28.30 1.87
C SER A 115 16.65 27.99 3.00
N VAL A 116 16.64 26.71 3.40
CA VAL A 116 15.92 26.18 4.57
C VAL A 116 16.84 25.23 5.33
N VAL A 117 16.74 25.24 6.66
CA VAL A 117 17.53 24.38 7.55
C VAL A 117 16.65 23.24 8.09
N LEU A 118 17.10 21.99 7.96
CA LEU A 118 16.51 20.85 8.63
C LEU A 118 17.27 20.61 9.95
N THR A 119 16.57 20.65 11.08
CA THR A 119 17.18 20.56 12.41
C THR A 119 16.55 19.47 13.27
N PRO A 120 17.32 18.67 14.04
CA PRO A 120 16.75 17.69 14.95
C PRO A 120 16.16 18.31 16.23
N HIS A 121 16.30 19.62 16.41
CA HIS A 121 15.81 20.34 17.57
C HIS A 121 14.30 20.62 17.50
N GLN A 122 13.48 19.62 17.84
CA GLN A 122 12.00 19.65 17.82
C GLN A 122 11.35 20.70 18.75
N GLY A 123 12.13 21.41 19.57
CA GLY A 123 11.64 22.53 20.38
C GLY A 123 11.47 23.83 19.60
N GLN A 124 12.05 23.92 18.40
CA GLN A 124 11.96 25.09 17.54
C GLN A 124 10.65 25.10 16.73
N GLU A 125 10.22 26.28 16.30
CA GLU A 125 9.02 26.44 15.50
C GLU A 125 9.35 26.27 14.01
N ALA A 126 8.53 25.49 13.30
CA ALA A 126 8.66 25.29 11.88
C ALA A 126 8.29 26.57 11.11
N SER A 127 9.13 26.95 10.15
CA SER A 127 9.00 28.19 9.37
C SER A 127 9.60 28.03 7.97
N SER A 128 9.52 29.08 7.14
CA SER A 128 10.11 29.09 5.80
C SER A 128 11.64 28.97 5.78
N LYS A 129 12.31 29.21 6.93
CA LYS A 129 13.78 29.15 7.05
C LYS A 129 14.27 27.94 7.85
N LEU A 130 13.41 27.28 8.63
CA LEU A 130 13.81 26.20 9.52
C LEU A 130 12.68 25.18 9.70
N LEU A 131 12.99 23.90 9.51
CA LEU A 131 12.08 22.77 9.65
C LEU A 131 12.64 21.79 10.68
N PRO A 132 12.05 21.71 11.89
CA PRO A 132 12.42 20.69 12.87
C PRO A 132 12.02 19.29 12.38
N ILE A 133 12.85 18.28 12.61
CA ILE A 133 12.61 16.90 12.18
C ILE A 133 12.66 15.91 13.35
N ASN A 134 12.01 14.76 13.19
CA ASN A 134 11.95 13.71 14.21
C ASN A 134 13.22 12.83 14.30
N PHE A 135 14.29 13.12 13.54
CA PHE A 135 15.48 12.28 13.44
C PHE A 135 16.79 13.05 13.60
N ALA A 136 17.56 12.69 14.63
CA ALA A 136 18.87 13.29 14.93
C ALA A 136 20.01 12.81 14.01
N GLY A 137 19.83 11.71 13.29
CA GLY A 137 20.88 11.12 12.46
C GLY A 137 21.03 11.75 11.07
N LEU A 138 20.16 12.69 10.66
CA LEU A 138 20.10 13.16 9.27
C LEU A 138 21.44 13.73 8.79
N ALA A 139 22.08 14.59 9.59
CA ALA A 139 23.38 15.19 9.29
C ALA A 139 24.50 14.17 9.02
N LYS A 140 24.42 12.97 9.62
CA LYS A 140 25.37 11.88 9.39
C LYS A 140 25.02 11.04 8.17
N ALA A 141 23.76 11.05 7.76
CA ALA A 141 23.21 10.20 6.72
C ALA A 141 23.30 10.87 5.33
N VAL A 142 23.29 12.20 5.26
CA VAL A 142 23.33 12.97 4.01
C VAL A 142 24.73 13.52 3.70
N LYS A 143 24.94 13.91 2.44
CA LYS A 143 26.12 14.65 1.97
C LYS A 143 25.68 15.82 1.09
N PRO A 144 26.51 16.86 0.91
CA PRO A 144 26.25 17.90 -0.09
C PRO A 144 25.91 17.31 -1.45
N GLY A 145 24.87 17.84 -2.09
CA GLY A 145 24.29 17.33 -3.34
C GLY A 145 23.22 16.23 -3.17
N ALA A 146 22.98 15.73 -1.95
CA ALA A 146 21.89 14.79 -1.71
C ALA A 146 20.53 15.47 -1.89
N THR A 147 19.55 14.72 -2.41
CA THR A 147 18.18 15.18 -2.63
C THR A 147 17.27 14.72 -1.49
N ILE A 148 16.50 15.64 -0.94
CA ILE A 148 15.51 15.38 0.10
C ILE A 148 14.15 15.84 -0.42
N PHE A 149 13.15 14.97 -0.30
CA PHE A 149 11.77 15.29 -0.59
C PHE A 149 11.03 15.56 0.73
N VAL A 150 10.23 16.61 0.79
CA VAL A 150 9.29 16.85 1.89
C VAL A 150 7.91 17.04 1.30
N GLY A 151 6.92 16.30 1.80
CA GLY A 151 5.55 16.37 1.30
C GLY A 151 4.54 16.06 2.39
N GLN A 152 3.28 16.38 2.14
CA GLN A 152 2.20 15.97 3.04
C GLN A 152 2.10 14.43 3.10
N TYR A 153 1.78 13.87 4.26
CA TYR A 153 1.48 12.45 4.38
C TYR A 153 0.36 12.03 3.39
N LEU A 154 0.59 10.92 2.66
CA LEU A 154 -0.21 10.46 1.53
C LEU A 154 -0.38 11.50 0.41
N PHE A 155 0.69 12.26 0.12
CA PHE A 155 0.76 13.23 -0.98
C PHE A 155 0.30 12.61 -2.31
N THR A 156 -0.54 13.34 -3.06
CA THR A 156 -1.22 12.86 -4.27
C THR A 156 -0.50 13.12 -5.59
N GLY A 157 0.59 13.89 -5.60
CA GLY A 157 1.26 14.30 -6.85
C GLY A 157 0.66 15.56 -7.50
N SER A 158 -0.55 15.97 -7.13
CA SER A 158 -1.29 17.06 -7.78
C SER A 158 -1.24 18.41 -7.05
N GLU A 159 -0.49 18.48 -5.95
CA GLU A 159 -0.57 19.60 -5.01
C GLU A 159 0.75 20.39 -5.00
N THR A 160 0.66 21.72 -4.82
CA THR A 160 1.82 22.58 -4.51
C THR A 160 2.30 22.39 -3.06
N THR A 161 2.08 21.22 -2.46
CA THR A 161 2.29 20.91 -1.03
C THR A 161 3.52 20.03 -0.80
N SER A 162 4.37 19.88 -1.82
CA SER A 162 5.63 19.15 -1.72
C SER A 162 6.80 19.95 -2.27
N VAL A 163 7.96 19.74 -1.67
CA VAL A 163 9.19 20.47 -1.96
C VAL A 163 10.34 19.50 -2.12
N TRP A 164 11.15 19.76 -3.14
CA TRP A 164 12.44 19.14 -3.33
C TRP A 164 13.53 20.07 -2.78
N LEU A 165 14.41 19.50 -1.99
CA LEU A 165 15.53 20.15 -1.35
C LEU A 165 16.83 19.50 -1.82
N GLU A 166 17.86 20.29 -2.04
CA GLU A 166 19.22 19.79 -2.25
C GLU A 166 20.09 20.24 -1.09
N VAL A 167 20.77 19.29 -0.46
CA VAL A 167 21.69 19.56 0.65
C VAL A 167 22.85 20.41 0.13
N SER A 168 23.00 21.62 0.65
CA SER A 168 24.14 22.49 0.34
C SER A 168 25.32 22.17 1.25
N GLU A 169 25.07 22.06 2.56
CA GLU A 169 26.09 21.75 3.55
C GLU A 169 25.47 21.17 4.83
N VAL A 170 26.33 20.59 5.67
CA VAL A 170 25.99 20.09 7.00
C VAL A 170 26.74 20.93 8.03
N GLN A 171 26.02 21.55 8.96
CA GLN A 171 26.56 22.40 10.01
C GLN A 171 26.25 21.80 11.39
N GLY A 172 27.20 21.03 11.93
CA GLY A 172 26.95 20.28 13.17
C GLY A 172 25.88 19.21 12.94
N ASP A 173 24.76 19.32 13.66
CA ASP A 173 23.61 18.42 13.51
C ASP A 173 22.52 18.98 12.56
N ASP A 174 22.70 20.20 12.06
CA ASP A 174 21.77 20.85 11.14
C ASP A 174 22.16 20.60 9.68
N VAL A 175 21.16 20.42 8.81
CA VAL A 175 21.35 20.22 7.37
C VAL A 175 20.79 21.42 6.63
N VAL A 176 21.67 22.19 6.01
CA VAL A 176 21.29 23.35 5.20
C VAL A 176 20.97 22.88 3.80
N CYS A 177 19.82 23.30 3.29
CA CYS A 177 19.35 22.94 1.96
C CYS A 177 19.03 24.17 1.11
N VAL A 178 19.07 24.00 -0.20
CA VAL A 178 18.52 24.91 -1.20
C VAL A 178 17.20 24.33 -1.70
N ILE A 179 16.17 25.17 -1.74
CA ILE A 179 14.84 24.82 -2.21
C ILE A 179 14.83 24.77 -3.74
N LYS A 180 14.36 23.67 -4.33
CA LYS A 180 14.36 23.44 -5.79
C LYS A 180 13.04 23.72 -6.49
N ASN A 181 11.96 23.88 -5.73
CA ASN A 181 10.67 24.33 -6.25
C ASN A 181 9.90 25.06 -5.14
N SER A 182 9.10 26.05 -5.52
CA SER A 182 8.21 26.70 -4.56
C SER A 182 7.09 25.74 -4.12
N ALA A 183 6.76 25.77 -2.84
CA ALA A 183 5.73 24.92 -2.24
C ALA A 183 5.09 25.58 -1.01
N THR A 184 3.90 25.14 -0.69
CA THR A 184 3.15 25.54 0.50
C THR A 184 2.81 24.29 1.31
N LEU A 185 3.56 24.04 2.36
CA LEU A 185 3.32 22.94 3.28
C LEU A 185 2.14 23.30 4.19
N ALA A 186 0.96 22.74 3.87
CA ALA A 186 -0.27 22.93 4.63
C ALA A 186 -0.72 21.63 5.31
N GLY A 187 -1.12 21.73 6.58
CA GLY A 187 -1.50 20.60 7.43
C GLY A 187 -0.49 20.31 8.54
N SER A 188 -0.71 19.21 9.24
CA SER A 188 0.00 18.88 10.48
C SER A 188 1.04 17.78 10.34
N LEU A 189 0.97 16.97 9.27
CA LEU A 189 1.86 15.82 9.06
C LEU A 189 2.55 15.92 7.70
N PHE A 190 3.85 16.23 7.73
CA PHE A 190 4.71 16.19 6.55
C PHE A 190 5.77 15.12 6.74
N THR A 191 5.91 14.26 5.75
CA THR A 191 6.95 13.25 5.69
C THR A 191 8.16 13.80 4.95
N LEU A 192 9.31 13.29 5.34
CA LEU A 192 10.58 13.56 4.73
C LEU A 192 11.12 12.26 4.15
N HIS A 193 11.62 12.32 2.92
CA HIS A 193 12.20 11.16 2.25
C HIS A 193 13.58 11.50 1.72
N CYS A 194 14.57 10.69 2.10
CA CYS A 194 15.96 10.85 1.70
C CYS A 194 16.34 9.71 0.75
N SER A 195 16.57 10.05 -0.52
CA SER A 195 16.81 9.01 -1.51
C SER A 195 18.16 8.34 -1.32
N GLN A 196 18.18 7.01 -1.44
CA GLN A 196 19.40 6.17 -1.38
C GLN A 196 20.20 6.30 -0.07
N ILE A 197 19.52 6.64 1.02
CA ILE A 197 20.14 6.84 2.33
C ILE A 197 19.56 5.85 3.33
N HIS A 198 20.45 5.19 4.07
CA HIS A 198 20.04 4.32 5.17
C HIS A 198 19.63 5.15 6.38
N ILE A 199 18.40 4.93 6.84
CA ILE A 199 17.85 5.56 8.04
C ILE A 199 17.97 4.58 9.20
N ASP A 200 18.90 4.86 10.11
CA ASP A 200 19.17 4.03 11.30
C ASP A 200 18.09 4.24 12.38
N MET A 201 16.88 3.80 12.07
CA MET A 201 15.75 3.69 12.97
C MET A 201 15.23 2.24 12.95
N PRO A 202 14.70 1.74 14.08
CA PRO A 202 14.12 0.40 14.12
C PRO A 202 12.89 0.32 13.22
N THR A 203 12.68 -0.83 12.57
CA THR A 203 11.54 -1.02 11.68
C THR A 203 10.21 -1.04 12.43
N LEU A 204 10.21 -1.50 13.69
CA LEU A 204 9.13 -1.29 14.65
C LEU A 204 9.60 -0.31 15.72
N SER A 205 8.99 0.88 15.73
CA SER A 205 9.16 1.85 16.81
C SER A 205 8.59 1.32 18.14
N ASP A 206 8.88 2.00 19.25
CA ASP A 206 8.28 1.63 20.53
C ASP A 206 6.79 1.97 20.56
N GLU A 207 6.38 3.01 19.83
CA GLU A 207 4.98 3.36 19.56
C GLU A 207 4.26 2.26 18.77
N ASP A 208 4.88 1.73 17.71
CA ASP A 208 4.32 0.60 16.93
C ASP A 208 4.10 -0.62 17.82
N LYS A 209 5.11 -0.98 18.63
CA LYS A 209 5.01 -2.10 19.57
C LYS A 209 3.91 -1.89 20.61
N ASP A 210 3.76 -0.66 21.10
CA ASP A 210 2.72 -0.31 22.08
C ASP A 210 1.32 -0.42 21.47
N VAL A 211 1.14 0.10 20.25
CA VAL A 211 -0.10 -0.02 19.47
C VAL A 211 -0.45 -1.48 19.20
N MET A 212 0.51 -2.29 18.74
CA MET A 212 0.31 -3.72 18.50
C MET A 212 -0.12 -4.46 19.78
N LYS A 213 0.47 -4.10 20.93
CA LYS A 213 0.14 -4.71 22.23
C LYS A 213 -1.22 -4.25 22.78
N LYS A 214 -1.50 -2.95 22.74
CA LYS A 214 -2.68 -2.35 23.39
C LYS A 214 -3.92 -2.32 22.52
N TRP A 215 -3.76 -2.29 21.20
CA TRP A 215 -4.85 -2.22 20.24
C TRP A 215 -4.88 -3.44 19.32
N GLY A 216 -3.74 -3.84 18.75
CA GLY A 216 -3.67 -4.98 17.83
C GLY A 216 -4.12 -6.30 18.48
N ALA A 217 -3.50 -6.67 19.61
CA ALA A 217 -3.74 -7.95 20.27
C ALA A 217 -5.17 -8.11 20.82
N PRO A 218 -5.76 -7.12 21.54
CA PRO A 218 -7.15 -7.23 22.00
C PRO A 218 -8.16 -7.32 20.86
N ASN A 219 -7.86 -6.73 19.71
CA ASN A 219 -8.75 -6.70 18.56
C ASN A 219 -8.52 -7.82 17.54
N LYS A 220 -7.49 -8.67 17.75
CA LYS A 220 -7.18 -9.83 16.89
C LYS A 220 -7.07 -9.45 15.41
N ILE A 221 -6.17 -8.51 15.13
CA ILE A 221 -5.93 -8.04 13.76
C ILE A 221 -5.57 -9.22 12.83
N ASP A 222 -6.11 -9.18 11.62
CA ASP A 222 -5.86 -10.23 10.61
C ASP A 222 -4.51 -10.00 9.93
N PHE A 223 -4.18 -8.74 9.65
CA PHE A 223 -2.97 -8.36 8.92
C PHE A 223 -2.18 -7.27 9.66
N LEU A 224 -0.85 -7.44 9.67
CA LEU A 224 0.11 -6.38 9.99
C LEU A 224 0.73 -5.88 8.67
N SER A 225 0.54 -4.61 8.38
CA SER A 225 1.22 -3.93 7.27
C SER A 225 2.48 -3.25 7.81
N LEU A 226 3.64 -3.82 7.44
CA LEU A 226 4.96 -3.48 7.97
C LEU A 226 5.65 -2.42 7.10
N SER A 227 5.64 -1.18 7.57
CA SER A 227 6.18 -0.02 6.84
C SER A 227 7.70 -0.05 6.75
N TYR A 228 8.23 0.45 5.63
CA TYR A 228 9.65 0.55 5.31
C TYR A 228 10.46 -0.73 5.59
N THR A 229 9.94 -1.88 5.16
CA THR A 229 10.67 -3.15 5.29
C THR A 229 11.92 -3.12 4.41
N ARG A 230 13.11 -3.34 5.00
CA ARG A 230 14.42 -3.22 4.33
C ARG A 230 15.09 -4.56 4.06
N HIS A 231 14.85 -5.55 4.92
CA HIS A 231 15.46 -6.88 4.82
C HIS A 231 14.59 -7.95 5.49
N ALA A 232 14.86 -9.22 5.18
CA ALA A 232 14.15 -10.38 5.75
C ALA A 232 14.04 -10.34 7.29
N GLU A 233 15.08 -9.84 7.95
CA GLU A 233 15.13 -9.78 9.41
C GLU A 233 14.08 -8.84 10.03
N ASP A 234 13.60 -7.83 9.30
CA ASP A 234 12.54 -6.95 9.77
C ASP A 234 11.23 -7.72 9.95
N VAL A 235 10.94 -8.58 8.97
CA VAL A 235 9.77 -9.45 8.98
C VAL A 235 9.88 -10.47 10.11
N ARG A 236 11.07 -11.06 10.30
CA ARG A 236 11.31 -12.03 11.40
C ARG A 236 11.13 -11.37 12.77
N GLN A 237 11.65 -10.17 12.97
CA GLN A 237 11.47 -9.41 14.22
C GLN A 237 10.01 -9.07 14.48
N ALA A 238 9.27 -8.63 13.45
CA ALA A 238 7.84 -8.38 13.56
C ALA A 238 7.07 -9.66 13.91
N ARG A 239 7.40 -10.80 13.28
CA ARG A 239 6.81 -12.11 13.56
C ARG A 239 7.11 -12.58 14.98
N GLU A 240 8.36 -12.44 15.43
CA GLU A 240 8.75 -12.77 16.80
C GLU A 240 7.97 -11.92 17.81
N PHE A 241 7.83 -10.63 17.55
CA PHE A 241 7.08 -9.73 18.42
C PHE A 241 5.59 -10.10 18.48
N LEU A 242 4.94 -10.34 17.34
CA LEU A 242 3.55 -10.82 17.27
C LEU A 242 3.34 -12.14 18.02
N SER A 243 4.29 -13.08 17.91
CA SER A 243 4.20 -14.38 18.59
C SER A 243 4.19 -14.26 20.12
N LYS A 244 4.82 -13.21 20.67
CA LYS A 244 4.83 -12.92 22.12
C LYS A 244 3.53 -12.29 22.61
N LEU A 245 2.66 -11.84 21.70
CA LEU A 245 1.36 -11.21 22.00
C LEU A 245 0.20 -12.21 22.00
N GLY A 246 0.47 -13.52 22.03
CA GLY A 246 -0.53 -14.57 22.21
C GLY A 246 -1.33 -14.87 20.94
N ASP A 247 -2.60 -14.47 20.92
CA ASP A 247 -3.57 -14.79 19.85
C ASP A 247 -3.18 -14.21 18.47
N LEU A 248 -2.19 -13.33 18.39
CA LEU A 248 -1.68 -12.78 17.12
C LEU A 248 -0.65 -13.66 16.40
N SER A 249 -0.36 -14.86 16.89
CA SER A 249 0.52 -15.81 16.18
C SER A 249 0.06 -16.19 14.77
N GLN A 250 -1.22 -15.95 14.44
CA GLN A 250 -1.83 -16.19 13.13
C GLN A 250 -1.96 -14.92 12.26
N THR A 251 -1.59 -13.75 12.77
CA THR A 251 -1.63 -12.50 12.01
C THR A 251 -0.62 -12.57 10.87
N LEU A 252 -1.07 -12.27 9.64
CA LEU A 252 -0.19 -12.29 8.48
C LEU A 252 0.56 -10.96 8.34
N ILE A 253 1.83 -11.02 7.96
CA ILE A 253 2.68 -9.85 7.78
C ILE A 253 2.79 -9.51 6.29
N PHE A 254 2.30 -8.34 5.93
CA PHE A 254 2.46 -7.74 4.61
C PHE A 254 3.62 -6.74 4.66
N ALA A 255 4.74 -7.07 4.01
CA ALA A 255 5.89 -6.17 3.95
C ALA A 255 5.68 -5.07 2.90
N LYS A 256 5.87 -3.81 3.28
CA LYS A 256 5.81 -2.65 2.37
C LYS A 256 7.20 -2.38 1.78
N ILE A 257 7.29 -2.43 0.45
CA ILE A 257 8.51 -2.10 -0.29
C ILE A 257 8.47 -0.61 -0.66
N GLU A 258 9.23 0.20 0.09
CA GLU A 258 9.10 1.67 0.09
C GLU A 258 10.38 2.42 -0.24
N ASN A 259 11.52 1.74 -0.22
CA ASN A 259 12.82 2.34 -0.46
C ASN A 259 13.73 1.39 -1.26
N VAL A 260 14.89 1.92 -1.65
CA VAL A 260 15.90 1.16 -2.42
C VAL A 260 16.41 -0.08 -1.66
N GLU A 261 16.54 -0.03 -0.34
CA GLU A 261 16.99 -1.20 0.46
C GLU A 261 16.01 -2.36 0.36
N GLY A 262 14.72 -2.10 0.58
CA GLY A 262 13.67 -3.12 0.43
C GLY A 262 13.58 -3.65 -1.00
N LEU A 263 13.85 -2.81 -2.01
CA LEU A 263 13.92 -3.26 -3.40
C LEU A 263 15.14 -4.18 -3.65
N ASN A 264 16.30 -3.87 -3.08
CA ASN A 264 17.52 -4.67 -3.23
C ASN A 264 17.39 -6.04 -2.55
N HIS A 265 16.70 -6.10 -1.42
CA HIS A 265 16.45 -7.32 -0.66
C HIS A 265 15.06 -7.93 -0.91
N PHE A 266 14.42 -7.57 -2.03
CA PHE A 266 13.05 -7.96 -2.30
C PHE A 266 12.82 -9.47 -2.21
N ASP A 267 13.76 -10.28 -2.73
CA ASP A 267 13.60 -11.73 -2.78
C ASP A 267 13.61 -12.37 -1.38
N GLU A 268 14.52 -11.96 -0.49
CA GLU A 268 14.55 -12.47 0.88
C GLU A 268 13.38 -11.96 1.73
N ILE A 269 12.89 -10.72 1.48
CA ILE A 269 11.69 -10.20 2.13
C ILE A 269 10.47 -11.01 1.67
N LEU A 270 10.37 -11.29 0.37
CA LEU A 270 9.30 -12.11 -0.19
C LEU A 270 9.30 -13.51 0.40
N GLU A 271 10.44 -14.12 0.67
CA GLU A 271 10.53 -15.44 1.30
C GLU A 271 9.97 -15.45 2.73
N GLU A 272 10.19 -14.40 3.52
CA GLU A 272 9.74 -14.34 4.93
C GLU A 272 8.34 -13.76 5.15
N ALA A 273 7.91 -12.83 4.28
CA ALA A 273 6.62 -12.14 4.40
C ALA A 273 5.46 -13.04 3.96
N ASP A 274 4.26 -12.80 4.50
CA ASP A 274 3.05 -13.52 4.10
C ASP A 274 2.39 -12.88 2.87
N GLY A 275 2.76 -11.63 2.55
CA GLY A 275 2.35 -10.89 1.36
C GLY A 275 3.19 -9.62 1.19
N ILE A 276 3.05 -8.97 0.05
CA ILE A 276 3.82 -7.75 -0.29
C ILE A 276 2.88 -6.61 -0.65
N ILE A 277 3.14 -5.42 -0.11
CA ILE A 277 2.52 -4.17 -0.54
C ILE A 277 3.56 -3.37 -1.35
N LEU A 278 3.22 -3.08 -2.60
CA LEU A 278 4.04 -2.35 -3.55
C LEU A 278 3.74 -0.85 -3.42
N SER A 279 4.45 -0.17 -2.52
CA SER A 279 4.26 1.25 -2.20
C SER A 279 4.87 2.18 -3.26
N ARG A 280 4.18 2.31 -4.41
CA ARG A 280 4.62 3.14 -5.54
C ARG A 280 4.75 4.63 -5.23
N GLY A 281 4.08 5.12 -4.19
CA GLY A 281 4.20 6.50 -3.72
C GLY A 281 5.59 6.80 -3.18
N ASN A 282 5.98 6.10 -2.10
CA ASN A 282 7.29 6.27 -1.45
C ASN A 282 8.43 5.81 -2.35
N LEU A 283 8.35 4.59 -2.92
CA LEU A 283 9.41 4.07 -3.78
C LEU A 283 9.52 4.86 -5.10
N GLY A 284 8.43 5.50 -5.55
CA GLY A 284 8.44 6.38 -6.72
C GLY A 284 9.23 7.67 -6.52
N ILE A 285 9.54 8.06 -5.27
CA ILE A 285 10.44 9.17 -4.96
C ILE A 285 11.90 8.74 -5.22
N ASP A 286 12.23 7.48 -4.95
CA ASP A 286 13.58 6.92 -5.14
C ASP A 286 13.89 6.50 -6.57
N LEU A 287 12.86 6.03 -7.29
CA LEU A 287 13.02 5.51 -8.63
C LEU A 287 12.81 6.62 -9.68
N PRO A 288 13.60 6.63 -10.77
CA PRO A 288 13.26 7.41 -11.94
C PRO A 288 11.83 7.08 -12.40
N PRO A 289 10.99 8.07 -12.77
CA PRO A 289 9.59 7.85 -13.13
C PRO A 289 9.40 6.79 -14.22
N GLU A 290 10.32 6.75 -15.19
CA GLU A 290 10.32 5.77 -16.28
C GLU A 290 10.69 4.34 -15.86
N LYS A 291 11.12 4.11 -14.61
CA LYS A 291 11.46 2.78 -14.08
C LYS A 291 10.43 2.22 -13.10
N VAL A 292 9.49 3.03 -12.60
CA VAL A 292 8.49 2.59 -11.60
C VAL A 292 7.68 1.39 -12.10
N PHE A 293 7.29 1.38 -13.38
CA PHE A 293 6.53 0.29 -13.96
C PHE A 293 7.31 -1.05 -14.03
N LEU A 294 8.65 -0.99 -14.15
CA LEU A 294 9.49 -2.18 -14.18
C LEU A 294 9.48 -2.88 -12.82
N PHE A 295 9.55 -2.10 -11.74
CA PHE A 295 9.42 -2.61 -10.38
C PHE A 295 8.07 -3.31 -10.19
N GLN A 296 6.95 -2.65 -10.50
CA GLN A 296 5.62 -3.23 -10.32
C GLN A 296 5.47 -4.57 -11.05
N LYS A 297 5.79 -4.61 -12.35
CA LYS A 297 5.63 -5.82 -13.16
C LYS A 297 6.50 -6.96 -12.64
N SER A 298 7.74 -6.66 -12.26
CA SER A 298 8.68 -7.68 -11.78
C SER A 298 8.30 -8.20 -10.40
N ALA A 299 7.93 -7.31 -9.47
CA ALA A 299 7.52 -7.66 -8.12
C ALA A 299 6.21 -8.46 -8.11
N LEU A 300 5.19 -8.02 -8.86
CA LEU A 300 3.95 -8.78 -9.02
C LEU A 300 4.21 -10.18 -9.58
N HIS A 301 5.04 -10.31 -10.61
CA HIS A 301 5.39 -11.60 -11.16
C HIS A 301 6.05 -12.52 -10.12
N LYS A 302 7.01 -12.00 -9.35
CA LYS A 302 7.70 -12.78 -8.30
C LYS A 302 6.72 -13.22 -7.20
N CYS A 303 5.88 -12.33 -6.68
CA CYS A 303 4.86 -12.68 -5.69
C CYS A 303 3.91 -13.77 -6.20
N ASN A 304 3.42 -13.60 -7.43
CA ASN A 304 2.53 -14.55 -8.10
C ASN A 304 3.16 -15.95 -8.27
N MET A 305 4.43 -16.00 -8.65
CA MET A 305 5.16 -17.27 -8.79
C MET A 305 5.48 -17.91 -7.44
N ALA A 306 5.64 -17.11 -6.38
CA ALA A 306 5.81 -17.57 -5.01
C ALA A 306 4.49 -17.95 -4.31
N GLY A 307 3.33 -17.71 -4.95
CA GLY A 307 2.02 -17.96 -4.35
C GLY A 307 1.67 -17.00 -3.20
N LYS A 308 2.34 -15.84 -3.11
CA LYS A 308 2.15 -14.87 -2.02
C LYS A 308 1.35 -13.66 -2.49
N PRO A 309 0.32 -13.23 -1.75
CA PRO A 309 -0.52 -12.09 -2.13
C PRO A 309 0.27 -10.81 -2.36
N ALA A 310 -0.04 -10.10 -3.45
CA ALA A 310 0.54 -8.81 -3.77
C ALA A 310 -0.53 -7.70 -3.86
N VAL A 311 -0.22 -6.56 -3.24
CA VAL A 311 -1.12 -5.41 -3.13
C VAL A 311 -0.48 -4.19 -3.77
N VAL A 312 -1.19 -3.53 -4.69
CA VAL A 312 -0.72 -2.30 -5.32
C VAL A 312 -1.46 -1.09 -4.75
N THR A 313 -0.75 0.00 -4.47
CA THR A 313 -1.33 1.27 -3.99
C THR A 313 -1.10 2.43 -4.96
N ARG A 314 -1.70 3.59 -4.69
CA ARG A 314 -1.52 4.87 -5.41
C ARG A 314 -2.01 4.80 -6.86
N VAL A 315 -3.26 4.39 -7.05
CA VAL A 315 -3.82 4.10 -8.39
C VAL A 315 -4.84 5.15 -8.88
N VAL A 316 -5.52 5.87 -7.97
CA VAL A 316 -6.64 6.78 -8.33
C VAL A 316 -6.63 8.06 -7.48
N ASP A 317 -5.44 8.62 -7.22
CA ASP A 317 -5.23 9.71 -6.28
C ASP A 317 -6.14 10.93 -6.51
N SER A 318 -6.43 11.26 -7.77
CA SER A 318 -7.32 12.36 -8.15
C SER A 318 -8.75 12.21 -7.59
N MET A 319 -9.16 10.99 -7.25
CA MET A 319 -10.48 10.71 -6.68
C MET A 319 -10.62 11.16 -5.22
N THR A 320 -9.55 11.64 -4.60
CA THR A 320 -9.63 12.33 -3.30
C THR A 320 -10.56 13.55 -3.40
N ASP A 321 -10.44 14.31 -4.49
CA ASP A 321 -11.24 15.53 -4.73
C ASP A 321 -12.24 15.39 -5.89
N ASN A 322 -12.13 14.34 -6.71
CA ASN A 322 -12.95 14.17 -7.91
C ASN A 322 -13.81 12.90 -7.87
N LEU A 323 -15.04 12.99 -8.38
CA LEU A 323 -15.95 11.84 -8.49
C LEU A 323 -15.52 10.78 -9.52
N ARG A 324 -14.54 11.10 -10.38
CA ARG A 324 -14.06 10.21 -11.44
C ARG A 324 -12.54 10.24 -11.50
N PRO A 325 -11.90 9.09 -11.74
CA PRO A 325 -10.47 9.06 -11.98
C PRO A 325 -10.17 9.62 -13.37
N THR A 326 -8.91 9.99 -13.58
CA THR A 326 -8.37 10.29 -14.89
C THR A 326 -8.30 9.03 -15.77
N ARG A 327 -8.12 9.23 -17.08
CA ARG A 327 -7.92 8.12 -18.03
C ARG A 327 -6.65 7.32 -17.72
N ALA A 328 -5.61 7.99 -17.23
CA ALA A 328 -4.34 7.35 -16.86
C ALA A 328 -4.54 6.46 -15.64
N GLU A 329 -5.17 6.96 -14.58
CA GLU A 329 -5.47 6.21 -13.35
C GLU A 329 -6.40 5.01 -13.60
N ALA A 330 -7.44 5.18 -14.42
CA ALA A 330 -8.30 4.05 -14.78
C ALA A 330 -7.54 2.96 -15.53
N THR A 331 -6.59 3.34 -16.39
CA THR A 331 -5.72 2.41 -17.11
C THR A 331 -4.68 1.78 -16.19
N ASP A 332 -4.21 2.51 -15.18
CA ASP A 332 -3.27 2.01 -14.19
C ASP A 332 -3.89 0.92 -13.31
N VAL A 333 -5.10 1.13 -12.79
CA VAL A 333 -5.87 0.10 -12.07
C VAL A 333 -6.03 -1.15 -12.93
N ALA A 334 -6.46 -0.99 -14.19
CA ALA A 334 -6.66 -2.11 -15.09
C ALA A 334 -5.34 -2.89 -15.35
N ASN A 335 -4.23 -2.19 -15.56
CA ASN A 335 -2.94 -2.83 -15.77
C ASN A 335 -2.40 -3.52 -14.51
N ALA A 336 -2.62 -2.97 -13.31
CA ALA A 336 -2.26 -3.65 -12.07
C ALA A 336 -2.97 -5.01 -11.94
N VAL A 337 -4.25 -5.07 -12.29
CA VAL A 337 -5.02 -6.33 -12.35
C VAL A 337 -4.47 -7.28 -13.42
N LEU A 338 -4.18 -6.78 -14.62
CA LEU A 338 -3.64 -7.60 -15.71
C LEU A 338 -2.21 -8.10 -15.46
N ASP A 339 -1.44 -7.39 -14.64
CA ASP A 339 -0.14 -7.82 -14.14
C ASP A 339 -0.25 -8.87 -13.01
N GLY A 340 -1.47 -9.12 -12.52
CA GLY A 340 -1.78 -10.13 -11.52
C GLY A 340 -1.69 -9.62 -10.08
N SER A 341 -2.14 -8.39 -9.80
CA SER A 341 -2.31 -7.90 -8.43
C SER A 341 -3.50 -8.57 -7.74
N ASP A 342 -3.32 -9.08 -6.52
CA ASP A 342 -4.41 -9.68 -5.73
C ASP A 342 -5.33 -8.64 -5.10
N ALA A 343 -4.78 -7.48 -4.74
CA ALA A 343 -5.56 -6.39 -4.17
C ALA A 343 -5.08 -5.00 -4.61
N ILE A 344 -6.00 -4.05 -4.55
CA ILE A 344 -5.74 -2.62 -4.71
C ILE A 344 -5.97 -1.93 -3.36
N LEU A 345 -4.98 -1.17 -2.89
CA LEU A 345 -5.04 -0.40 -1.65
C LEU A 345 -5.28 1.07 -1.91
N LEU A 346 -6.43 1.54 -1.42
CA LEU A 346 -6.86 2.94 -1.46
C LEU A 346 -6.44 3.63 -0.16
N GLY A 347 -5.63 4.66 -0.29
CA GLY A 347 -5.02 5.41 0.79
C GLY A 347 -5.81 6.69 1.08
N ALA A 348 -5.31 7.82 0.57
CA ALA A 348 -5.91 9.13 0.75
C ALA A 348 -7.38 9.17 0.29
N GLU A 349 -7.69 8.46 -0.79
CA GLU A 349 -8.99 8.48 -1.47
C GLU A 349 -10.13 7.98 -0.58
N THR A 350 -9.85 7.02 0.31
CA THR A 350 -10.81 6.53 1.29
C THR A 350 -10.57 7.07 2.70
N LEU A 351 -9.36 7.51 3.03
CA LEU A 351 -9.05 8.10 4.34
C LEU A 351 -9.70 9.49 4.48
N ARG A 352 -9.32 10.41 3.59
CA ARG A 352 -9.70 11.84 3.64
C ARG A 352 -10.47 12.32 2.41
N GLY A 353 -10.55 11.50 1.37
CA GLY A 353 -11.25 11.82 0.13
C GLY A 353 -12.74 12.10 0.32
N LEU A 354 -13.27 12.95 -0.55
CA LEU A 354 -14.67 13.38 -0.54
C LEU A 354 -15.65 12.26 -0.95
N TYR A 355 -15.16 11.25 -1.69
CA TYR A 355 -15.96 10.23 -2.35
C TYR A 355 -15.46 8.79 -2.10
N PRO A 356 -15.36 8.34 -0.83
CA PRO A 356 -14.76 7.04 -0.51
C PRO A 356 -15.54 5.87 -1.11
N VAL A 357 -16.88 5.93 -1.08
CA VAL A 357 -17.76 4.86 -1.59
C VAL A 357 -17.68 4.78 -3.12
N GLU A 358 -17.73 5.92 -3.80
CA GLU A 358 -17.63 6.02 -5.25
C GLU A 358 -16.26 5.58 -5.76
N THR A 359 -15.20 5.86 -5.01
CA THR A 359 -13.84 5.40 -5.31
C THR A 359 -13.79 3.87 -5.30
N ILE A 360 -14.22 3.23 -4.19
CA ILE A 360 -14.26 1.76 -4.08
C ILE A 360 -15.11 1.15 -5.20
N SER A 361 -16.30 1.71 -5.45
CA SER A 361 -17.20 1.24 -6.50
C SER A 361 -16.60 1.38 -7.91
N THR A 362 -15.88 2.47 -8.17
CA THR A 362 -15.26 2.72 -9.48
C THR A 362 -14.05 1.82 -9.71
N VAL A 363 -13.17 1.69 -8.73
CA VAL A 363 -12.02 0.78 -8.78
C VAL A 363 -12.50 -0.67 -8.95
N GLY A 364 -13.50 -1.09 -8.17
CA GLY A 364 -14.07 -2.44 -8.29
C GLY A 364 -14.67 -2.73 -9.67
N ARG A 365 -15.31 -1.74 -10.30
CA ARG A 365 -15.79 -1.88 -11.69
C ARG A 365 -14.64 -2.00 -12.69
N ILE A 366 -13.57 -1.23 -12.52
CA ILE A 366 -12.39 -1.33 -13.40
C ILE A 366 -11.74 -2.71 -13.25
N CYS A 367 -11.58 -3.21 -12.02
CA CYS A 367 -11.07 -4.57 -11.78
C CYS A 367 -11.93 -5.62 -12.48
N ALA A 368 -13.26 -5.53 -12.33
CA ALA A 368 -14.19 -6.46 -12.98
C ALA A 368 -14.10 -6.43 -14.52
N GLU A 369 -13.84 -5.27 -15.14
CA GLU A 369 -13.63 -5.20 -16.59
C GLU A 369 -12.27 -5.77 -17.02
N ALA A 370 -11.20 -5.50 -16.27
CA ALA A 370 -9.87 -6.04 -16.54
C ALA A 370 -9.84 -7.58 -16.40
N GLU A 371 -10.53 -8.13 -15.40
CA GLU A 371 -10.63 -9.57 -15.19
C GLU A 371 -11.29 -10.31 -16.36
N LYS A 372 -12.21 -9.68 -17.11
CA LYS A 372 -12.87 -10.30 -18.27
C LYS A 372 -11.92 -10.63 -19.41
N VAL A 373 -10.81 -9.89 -19.52
CA VAL A 373 -9.84 -10.08 -20.60
C VAL A 373 -8.59 -10.83 -20.16
N PHE A 374 -8.48 -11.15 -18.87
CA PHE A 374 -7.34 -11.87 -18.33
C PHE A 374 -7.33 -13.32 -18.82
N ASN A 375 -6.25 -13.73 -19.50
CA ASN A 375 -6.10 -15.06 -20.07
C ASN A 375 -5.69 -16.08 -18.99
N GLN A 376 -6.69 -16.57 -18.25
CA GLN A 376 -6.53 -17.53 -17.16
C GLN A 376 -5.85 -18.83 -17.63
N ASP A 377 -6.18 -19.32 -18.83
CA ASP A 377 -5.62 -20.56 -19.39
C ASP A 377 -4.12 -20.46 -19.64
N LEU A 378 -3.68 -19.34 -20.23
CA LEU A 378 -2.28 -19.07 -20.49
C LEU A 378 -1.53 -18.85 -19.18
N TYR A 379 -2.12 -18.10 -18.25
CA TYR A 379 -1.55 -17.86 -16.93
C TYR A 379 -1.32 -19.17 -16.17
N PHE A 380 -2.35 -20.02 -16.05
CA PHE A 380 -2.25 -21.33 -15.41
C PHE A 380 -1.14 -22.21 -16.00
N LYS A 381 -1.04 -22.27 -17.35
CA LYS A 381 0.02 -23.04 -18.02
C LYS A 381 1.42 -22.51 -17.70
N ARG A 382 1.59 -21.19 -17.62
CA ARG A 382 2.87 -20.56 -17.26
C ARG A 382 3.24 -20.87 -15.81
N THR A 383 2.30 -20.75 -14.88
CA THR A 383 2.53 -21.05 -13.46
C THR A 383 2.91 -22.51 -13.24
N VAL A 384 2.16 -23.46 -13.81
CA VAL A 384 2.48 -24.90 -13.72
C VAL A 384 3.87 -25.20 -14.28
N LYS A 385 4.25 -24.56 -15.39
CA LYS A 385 5.59 -24.72 -15.97
C LYS A 385 6.69 -24.14 -15.08
N TYR A 386 6.42 -23.02 -14.39
CA TYR A 386 7.37 -22.38 -13.48
C TYR A 386 7.64 -23.24 -12.25
N VAL A 387 6.57 -23.71 -11.58
CA VAL A 387 6.67 -24.57 -10.38
C VAL A 387 7.41 -25.88 -10.69
N GLY A 388 7.15 -26.45 -11.88
CA GLY A 388 7.85 -27.66 -12.33
C GLY A 388 7.37 -28.95 -11.65
N GLU A 389 8.11 -30.03 -11.85
CA GLU A 389 7.80 -31.37 -11.31
C GLU A 389 9.03 -31.93 -10.55
N PRO A 390 8.85 -32.64 -9.42
CA PRO A 390 7.57 -32.94 -8.76
C PRO A 390 7.04 -31.78 -7.91
N MET A 391 5.71 -31.61 -7.89
CA MET A 391 5.02 -30.68 -6.99
C MET A 391 4.73 -31.32 -5.62
N THR A 392 4.43 -30.50 -4.61
CA THR A 392 3.90 -31.02 -3.35
C THR A 392 2.52 -31.66 -3.55
N HIS A 393 2.09 -32.49 -2.60
CA HIS A 393 0.78 -33.15 -2.70
C HIS A 393 -0.38 -32.15 -2.75
N LEU A 394 -0.32 -31.07 -1.95
CA LEU A 394 -1.36 -30.05 -1.89
C LEU A 394 -1.43 -29.24 -3.19
N GLU A 395 -0.29 -28.79 -3.72
CA GLU A 395 -0.22 -28.08 -5.01
C GLU A 395 -0.69 -28.97 -6.18
N SER A 396 -0.39 -30.26 -6.15
CA SER A 396 -0.84 -31.22 -7.16
C SER A 396 -2.38 -31.36 -7.18
N ILE A 397 -3.02 -31.39 -6.00
CA ILE A 397 -4.48 -31.40 -5.87
C ILE A 397 -5.07 -30.06 -6.35
N ALA A 398 -4.51 -28.94 -5.88
CA ALA A 398 -4.98 -27.60 -6.22
C ALA A 398 -4.91 -27.33 -7.74
N SER A 399 -3.76 -27.61 -8.36
CA SER A 399 -3.58 -27.46 -9.81
C SER A 399 -4.50 -28.37 -10.62
N SER A 400 -4.76 -29.59 -10.14
CA SER A 400 -5.72 -30.51 -10.77
C SER A 400 -7.15 -30.00 -10.69
N ALA A 401 -7.56 -29.42 -9.56
CA ALA A 401 -8.88 -28.82 -9.39
C ALA A 401 -9.08 -27.62 -10.33
N VAL A 402 -8.09 -26.73 -10.43
CA VAL A 402 -8.11 -25.58 -11.37
C VAL A 402 -8.21 -26.07 -12.81
N ARG A 403 -7.39 -27.06 -13.20
CA ARG A 403 -7.42 -27.64 -14.54
C ARG A 403 -8.78 -28.27 -14.88
N ALA A 404 -9.40 -28.96 -13.93
CA ALA A 404 -10.73 -29.53 -14.10
C ALA A 404 -11.78 -28.42 -14.27
N ALA A 405 -11.76 -27.40 -13.40
CA ALA A 405 -12.68 -26.27 -13.44
C ALA A 405 -12.64 -25.52 -14.78
N ILE A 406 -11.43 -25.24 -15.29
CA ILE A 406 -11.22 -24.62 -16.61
C ILE A 406 -11.88 -25.47 -17.72
N LYS A 407 -11.60 -26.78 -17.76
CA LYS A 407 -12.09 -27.68 -18.82
C LYS A 407 -13.61 -27.78 -18.86
N VAL A 408 -14.24 -27.84 -17.70
CA VAL A 408 -15.70 -28.00 -17.60
C VAL A 408 -16.44 -26.67 -17.48
N LYS A 409 -15.70 -25.54 -17.48
CA LYS A 409 -16.22 -24.19 -17.23
C LYS A 409 -17.06 -24.13 -15.94
N ALA A 410 -16.51 -24.69 -14.86
CA ALA A 410 -17.16 -24.68 -13.56
C ALA A 410 -17.37 -23.24 -13.06
N SER A 411 -18.54 -22.96 -12.48
CA SER A 411 -18.84 -21.64 -11.93
C SER A 411 -18.07 -21.32 -10.64
N VAL A 412 -17.74 -22.35 -9.85
CA VAL A 412 -17.08 -22.21 -8.54
C VAL A 412 -16.20 -23.42 -8.23
N ILE A 413 -15.14 -23.19 -7.45
CA ILE A 413 -14.35 -24.22 -6.76
C ILE A 413 -14.61 -24.07 -5.27
N ILE A 414 -15.05 -25.15 -4.60
CA ILE A 414 -15.31 -25.14 -3.15
C ILE A 414 -14.07 -25.71 -2.46
N CYS A 415 -13.37 -24.87 -1.71
CA CYS A 415 -12.21 -25.27 -0.91
C CYS A 415 -12.61 -25.36 0.56
N PHE A 416 -12.55 -26.57 1.14
CA PHE A 416 -12.65 -26.75 2.59
C PHE A 416 -11.25 -26.64 3.17
N THR A 417 -11.03 -25.62 4.00
CA THR A 417 -9.71 -25.34 4.58
C THR A 417 -9.83 -25.07 6.08
N SER A 418 -8.77 -25.42 6.80
CA SER A 418 -8.56 -24.99 8.19
C SER A 418 -7.57 -23.82 8.20
N PRO A 419 -7.55 -22.97 9.25
CA PRO A 419 -6.72 -21.76 9.27
C PRO A 419 -5.21 -21.99 8.97
N LEU A 420 -4.69 -23.19 9.25
CA LEU A 420 -3.27 -23.54 9.11
C LEU A 420 -2.81 -23.87 7.68
N SER A 421 -3.71 -24.06 6.72
CA SER A 421 -3.38 -24.61 5.39
C SER A 421 -3.18 -23.57 4.29
N PHE A 422 -3.26 -22.27 4.59
CA PHE A 422 -3.07 -21.17 3.61
C PHE A 422 -1.62 -20.67 3.49
N LEU A 423 -0.68 -21.22 4.27
CA LEU A 423 0.66 -20.68 4.47
C LEU A 423 1.79 -21.50 3.83
N VAL A 424 1.49 -22.37 2.87
CA VAL A 424 2.51 -23.08 2.07
C VAL A 424 2.18 -23.02 0.60
#